data_AF-A0A327NJI7-F1
#
_entry.id   AF-A0A327NJI7-F1
#
_cell.length_a   1.000
_cell.length_b   1.000
_cell.length_c   1.000
_cell.angle_alpha   90.00
_cell.angle_beta   90.00
_cell.angle_gamma   90.00
#
_symmetry.space_group_name_H-M   'P 1'
#
loop_
_entity.id
_entity.type
_entity.pdbx_description
1 polymer ?
#
loop_
_entity_poly.entity_id
_entity_poly.type
_entity_poly.pdbx_seq_one_letter_code
_entity_poly.pdbx_strand_id
1 'polypeptide(L)'
;MFAGVSNEAIIAIGGANFPGASPWEGGKKKWYDDIFVLEKGKKGWVRSAHNFPGTCGYGVSITYKNQLIVIGGSNANEHLTQVMGVVWNGTDVVLTNYPSLPYPLAQMGGLLIEDMIVLVGGSQSATSVSIRTCLILDLKNLKAGWQQNDTFRALPEFSRFVVFTMEMVTCLVGKHRGSMPKAISIGIFCWMPTTFS
;
A
#
# COMPACT_ATOMS: atom_id res chain seq x y z
N MET A 1 3.95 -6.00 4.71
CA MET A 1 4.48 -6.68 3.52
C MET A 1 3.65 -6.18 2.36
N PHE A 2 4.30 -5.97 1.23
CA PHE A 2 3.68 -5.67 -0.04
C PHE A 2 3.68 -6.94 -0.87
N ALA A 3 2.68 -7.10 -1.73
CA ALA A 3 2.65 -8.22 -2.66
C ALA A 3 1.92 -7.85 -3.94
N GLY A 4 2.32 -8.48 -5.04
CA GLY A 4 1.68 -8.33 -6.34
C GLY A 4 2.32 -9.21 -7.39
N VAL A 5 2.02 -8.94 -8.65
CA VAL A 5 2.47 -9.77 -9.77
C VAL A 5 3.26 -8.95 -10.78
N SER A 6 4.31 -9.53 -11.35
CA SER A 6 5.05 -8.99 -12.48
C SER A 6 5.53 -10.15 -13.35
N ASN A 7 5.26 -10.09 -14.66
CA ASN A 7 5.59 -11.17 -15.61
C ASN A 7 5.17 -12.56 -15.08
N GLU A 8 3.93 -12.66 -14.59
CA GLU A 8 3.31 -13.85 -14.00
C GLU A 8 3.97 -14.41 -12.72
N ALA A 9 5.05 -13.77 -12.23
CA ALA A 9 5.67 -14.10 -10.96
C ALA A 9 5.04 -13.29 -9.82
N ILE A 10 4.85 -13.93 -8.67
CA ILE A 10 4.42 -13.24 -7.44
C ILE A 10 5.65 -12.62 -6.80
N ILE A 11 5.58 -11.33 -6.48
CA ILE A 11 6.62 -10.61 -5.75
C ILE A 11 6.10 -10.29 -4.35
N ALA A 12 6.90 -10.55 -3.33
CA ALA A 12 6.66 -10.17 -1.94
C ALA A 12 7.81 -9.28 -1.43
N ILE A 13 7.48 -8.13 -0.82
CA ILE A 13 8.46 -7.11 -0.44
C ILE A 13 8.25 -6.68 1.01
N GLY A 14 9.35 -6.65 1.75
CA GLY A 14 9.47 -6.09 3.08
C GLY A 14 8.43 -6.60 4.07
N GLY A 15 7.92 -5.69 4.90
CA GLY A 15 7.01 -5.97 5.99
C GLY A 15 7.68 -5.85 7.35
N ALA A 16 6.93 -6.25 8.38
CA ALA A 16 7.41 -6.21 9.75
C ALA A 16 6.76 -7.32 10.57
N ASN A 17 7.53 -7.92 11.46
CA ASN A 17 7.04 -8.93 12.41
C ASN A 17 7.80 -8.82 13.75
N PHE A 18 7.56 -9.77 14.64
CA PHE A 18 8.21 -9.86 15.94
C PHE A 18 8.87 -11.24 16.06
N PRO A 19 10.10 -11.42 15.56
CA PRO A 19 10.69 -12.75 15.37
C PRO A 19 11.11 -13.42 16.69
N GLY A 20 11.31 -12.66 17.76
CA GLY A 20 11.77 -13.19 19.05
C GLY A 20 10.64 -13.54 20.02
N ALA A 21 9.67 -12.64 20.22
CA ALA A 21 8.57 -12.79 21.16
C ALA A 21 7.36 -11.96 20.71
N SER A 22 6.18 -12.23 21.25
CA SER A 22 4.97 -11.48 20.88
C SER A 22 5.03 -10.03 21.37
N PRO A 23 4.23 -9.10 20.79
CA PRO A 23 4.23 -7.70 21.22
C PRO A 23 3.88 -7.50 22.70
N TRP A 24 2.98 -8.32 23.26
CA TRP A 24 2.56 -8.25 24.68
C TRP A 24 3.57 -8.87 25.65
N GLU A 25 4.60 -9.55 25.15
CA GLU A 25 5.72 -10.10 25.93
C GLU A 25 6.96 -9.20 25.84
N GLY A 26 6.81 -7.97 25.32
CA GLY A 26 7.93 -7.05 25.10
C GLY A 26 8.75 -7.37 23.84
N GLY A 27 8.18 -8.15 22.91
CA GLY A 27 8.81 -8.45 21.63
C GLY A 27 9.20 -7.20 20.85
N LYS A 28 10.39 -7.21 20.25
CA LYS A 28 10.89 -6.10 19.42
C LYS A 28 10.43 -6.28 17.98
N LYS A 29 9.76 -5.26 17.42
CA LYS A 29 9.35 -5.25 16.01
C LYS A 29 10.60 -5.15 15.13
N LYS A 30 10.73 -6.06 14.17
CA LYS A 30 11.72 -6.00 13.09
C LYS A 30 11.04 -5.62 11.78
N TRP A 31 11.69 -4.76 11.01
CA TRP A 31 11.27 -4.34 9.69
C TRP A 31 12.23 -4.91 8.65
N TYR A 32 11.72 -5.15 7.44
CA TYR A 32 12.46 -5.83 6.38
C TYR A 32 12.39 -5.02 5.09
N ASP A 33 13.43 -5.15 4.29
CA ASP A 33 13.62 -4.62 2.94
C ASP A 33 13.80 -5.76 1.91
N ASP A 34 13.73 -7.01 2.35
CA ASP A 34 13.89 -8.19 1.50
C ASP A 34 12.83 -8.23 0.39
N ILE A 35 13.26 -8.71 -0.79
CA ILE A 35 12.39 -8.99 -1.93
C ILE A 35 12.45 -10.49 -2.24
N PHE A 36 11.28 -11.13 -2.29
CA PHE A 36 11.13 -12.53 -2.67
C PHE A 36 10.24 -12.65 -3.90
N VAL A 37 10.57 -13.59 -4.77
CA VAL A 37 9.85 -13.85 -6.02
C VAL A 37 9.47 -15.33 -6.10
N LEU A 38 8.23 -15.62 -6.44
CA LEU A 38 7.74 -16.95 -6.77
C LEU A 38 7.30 -16.96 -8.23
N GLU A 39 8.12 -17.56 -9.09
CA GLU A 39 7.81 -17.68 -10.51
C GLU A 39 6.65 -18.65 -10.76
N LYS A 40 5.87 -18.38 -11.81
CA LYS A 40 4.76 -19.25 -12.23
C LYS A 40 5.22 -20.69 -12.41
N GLY A 41 4.51 -21.62 -11.76
CA GLY A 41 4.78 -23.06 -11.84
C GLY A 41 5.98 -23.54 -11.01
N LYS A 42 6.71 -22.65 -10.32
CA LYS A 42 7.75 -23.04 -9.36
C LYS A 42 7.15 -23.21 -7.97
N LYS A 43 7.81 -24.00 -7.13
CA LYS A 43 7.41 -24.24 -5.73
C LYS A 43 8.26 -23.48 -4.71
N GLY A 44 9.42 -22.96 -5.12
CA GLY A 44 10.37 -22.27 -4.25
C GLY A 44 10.37 -20.77 -4.48
N TRP A 45 10.42 -20.02 -3.39
CA TRP A 45 10.68 -18.58 -3.43
C TRP A 45 12.17 -18.35 -3.67
N VAL A 46 12.49 -17.44 -4.59
CA VAL A 46 13.83 -16.93 -4.82
C VAL A 46 13.95 -15.60 -4.11
N ARG A 47 15.02 -15.40 -3.34
CA ARG A 47 15.35 -14.08 -2.79
C ARG A 47 16.09 -13.29 -3.88
N SER A 48 15.62 -12.08 -4.15
CA SER A 48 16.31 -11.15 -5.04
C SER A 48 17.72 -10.86 -4.52
N ALA A 49 18.67 -10.59 -5.42
CA ALA A 49 20.00 -10.12 -5.02
C ALA A 49 19.97 -8.65 -4.57
N HIS A 50 18.90 -7.92 -4.90
CA HIS A 50 18.68 -6.54 -4.49
C HIS A 50 17.67 -6.47 -3.34
N ASN A 51 17.94 -5.56 -2.40
CA ASN A 51 16.97 -5.15 -1.41
C ASN A 51 16.11 -4.01 -1.94
N PHE A 52 14.91 -3.88 -1.40
CA PHE A 52 14.12 -2.68 -1.56
C PHE A 52 14.85 -1.49 -0.89
N PRO A 53 14.76 -0.25 -1.39
CA PRO A 53 15.54 0.86 -0.84
C PRO A 53 14.95 1.30 0.51
N GLY A 54 15.44 0.68 1.58
CA GLY A 54 14.98 0.88 2.95
C GLY A 54 13.91 -0.13 3.39
N THR A 55 13.89 -0.44 4.69
CA THR A 55 12.86 -1.32 5.26
C THR A 55 11.49 -0.66 5.17
N CYS A 56 10.46 -1.38 4.75
CA CYS A 56 9.15 -0.78 4.53
C CYS A 56 8.01 -1.76 4.83
N GLY A 57 6.87 -1.24 5.25
CA GLY A 57 5.64 -2.01 5.44
C GLY A 57 4.43 -1.12 5.66
N TYR A 58 3.23 -1.71 5.70
CA TYR A 58 1.98 -0.98 5.92
C TYR A 58 1.68 0.13 4.88
N GLY A 59 2.24 0.06 3.67
CA GLY A 59 1.80 0.90 2.55
C GLY A 59 0.80 0.16 1.65
N VAL A 60 0.66 0.64 0.42
CA VAL A 60 -0.17 0.04 -0.63
C VAL A 60 0.72 -0.61 -1.69
N SER A 61 0.28 -1.74 -2.25
CA SER A 61 0.87 -2.31 -3.46
C SER A 61 -0.17 -2.54 -4.54
N ILE A 62 0.11 -2.07 -5.75
CA ILE A 62 -0.78 -2.17 -6.91
C ILE A 62 -0.05 -2.91 -8.03
N THR A 63 -0.67 -3.96 -8.56
CA THR A 63 -0.21 -4.56 -9.82
C THR A 63 -0.84 -3.79 -10.98
N TYR A 64 -0.02 -3.31 -11.91
CA TYR A 64 -0.46 -2.61 -13.10
C TYR A 64 0.37 -3.07 -14.30
N LYS A 65 -0.29 -3.65 -15.32
CA LYS A 65 0.40 -4.35 -16.42
C LYS A 65 1.39 -5.37 -15.82
N ASN A 66 2.64 -5.39 -16.30
CA ASN A 66 3.65 -6.35 -15.85
C ASN A 66 4.55 -5.81 -14.73
N GLN A 67 4.04 -4.95 -13.85
CA GLN A 67 4.82 -4.39 -12.75
C GLN A 67 4.02 -4.26 -11.46
N LEU A 68 4.74 -4.34 -10.34
CA LEU A 68 4.24 -4.04 -9.01
C LEU A 68 4.67 -2.63 -8.62
N ILE A 69 3.72 -1.80 -8.21
CA ILE A 69 3.99 -0.44 -7.71
C ILE A 69 3.80 -0.46 -6.19
N VAL A 70 4.85 -0.16 -5.45
CA VAL A 70 4.90 -0.07 -3.99
C VAL A 70 4.82 1.38 -3.57
N ILE A 71 3.86 1.73 -2.71
CA ILE A 71 3.48 3.11 -2.42
C ILE A 71 3.46 3.36 -0.91
N GLY A 72 4.32 4.27 -0.46
CA GLY A 72 4.43 4.74 0.91
C GLY A 72 4.68 3.62 1.92
N GLY A 73 4.01 3.72 3.06
CA GLY A 73 4.17 2.82 4.19
C GLY A 73 4.99 3.45 5.31
N SER A 74 5.56 2.61 6.15
CA SER A 74 6.30 3.01 7.34
C SER A 74 7.53 2.12 7.51
N ASN A 75 8.52 2.65 8.20
CA ASN A 75 9.64 1.92 8.75
C ASN A 75 9.67 2.09 10.29
N ALA A 76 10.79 1.73 10.92
CA ALA A 76 10.96 1.85 12.37
C ALA A 76 10.88 3.29 12.91
N ASN A 77 11.16 4.28 12.07
CA ASN A 77 11.37 5.67 12.46
C ASN A 77 10.22 6.57 11.99
N GLU A 78 9.72 6.35 10.78
CA GLU A 78 8.83 7.29 10.11
C GLU A 78 7.88 6.61 9.11
N HIS A 79 6.92 7.40 8.62
CA HIS A 79 6.15 7.08 7.43
C HIS A 79 6.88 7.57 6.18
N LEU A 80 6.55 6.99 5.02
CA LEU A 80 7.34 7.13 3.80
C LEU A 80 6.55 7.87 2.72
N THR A 81 7.26 8.71 1.96
CA THR A 81 6.76 9.32 0.71
C THR A 81 7.09 8.47 -0.52
N GLN A 82 7.95 7.47 -0.36
CA GLN A 82 8.55 6.71 -1.44
C GLN A 82 7.50 5.98 -2.29
N VAL A 83 7.68 6.02 -3.61
CA VAL A 83 6.90 5.22 -4.56
C VAL A 83 7.86 4.57 -5.56
N MET A 84 7.78 3.25 -5.70
CA MET A 84 8.70 2.47 -6.53
C MET A 84 7.93 1.48 -7.42
N GLY A 85 8.29 1.43 -8.69
CA GLY A 85 7.95 0.33 -9.58
C GLY A 85 8.94 -0.82 -9.41
N VAL A 86 8.43 -2.05 -9.49
CA VAL A 86 9.17 -3.29 -9.34
C VAL A 86 8.78 -4.24 -10.46
N VAL A 87 9.76 -4.59 -11.29
CA VAL A 87 9.58 -5.50 -12.44
C VAL A 87 10.46 -6.73 -12.25
N TRP A 88 9.88 -7.93 -12.35
CA TRP A 88 10.65 -9.17 -12.46
C TRP A 88 11.12 -9.36 -13.90
N ASN A 89 12.44 -9.46 -14.15
CA ASN A 89 12.96 -9.65 -15.51
C ASN A 89 13.25 -11.12 -15.89
N GLY A 90 12.91 -12.08 -15.02
CA GLY A 90 13.25 -13.50 -15.18
C GLY A 90 14.50 -13.95 -14.43
N THR A 91 15.29 -13.01 -13.89
CA THR A 91 16.50 -13.32 -13.10
C THR A 91 16.56 -12.52 -11.81
N ASP A 92 16.23 -11.24 -11.87
CA ASP A 92 16.14 -10.38 -10.70
C ASP A 92 15.04 -9.32 -10.86
N VAL A 93 14.83 -8.52 -9.81
CA VAL A 93 13.95 -7.37 -9.85
C VAL A 93 14.67 -6.12 -10.35
N VAL A 94 13.96 -5.33 -11.16
CA VAL A 94 14.36 -4.00 -11.59
C VAL A 94 13.48 -2.99 -10.87
N LEU A 95 14.13 -2.04 -10.19
CA LEU A 95 13.47 -1.00 -9.41
C LEU A 95 13.47 0.32 -10.20
N THR A 96 12.32 1.00 -10.25
CA THR A 96 12.17 2.30 -10.91
C THR A 96 11.51 3.30 -9.97
N ASN A 97 12.02 4.54 -9.96
CA ASN A 97 11.40 5.60 -9.18
C ASN A 97 10.09 6.06 -9.83
N TYR A 98 9.07 6.24 -9.01
CA TYR A 98 7.82 6.90 -9.37
C TYR A 98 7.74 8.28 -8.71
N PRO A 99 6.80 9.15 -9.15
CA PRO A 99 6.51 10.38 -8.43
C PRO A 99 6.24 10.09 -6.96
N SER A 100 7.02 10.70 -6.07
CA SER A 100 6.87 10.54 -4.63
C SER A 100 5.54 11.11 -4.16
N LEU A 101 4.98 10.55 -3.09
CA LEU A 101 3.81 11.12 -2.44
C LEU A 101 4.11 12.55 -1.96
N PRO A 102 3.11 13.45 -1.98
CA PRO A 102 3.30 14.84 -1.58
C PRO A 102 3.67 14.99 -0.09
N TYR A 103 3.35 13.98 0.73
CA TYR A 103 3.70 13.89 2.14
C TYR A 103 3.74 12.41 2.57
N PRO A 104 4.43 12.08 3.68
CA PRO A 104 4.51 10.72 4.19
C PRO A 104 3.13 10.12 4.43
N LEU A 105 2.92 8.87 4.03
CA LEU A 105 1.67 8.17 4.32
C LEU A 105 1.89 6.69 4.56
N ALA A 106 1.18 6.16 5.56
CA ALA A 106 1.05 4.73 5.81
C ALA A 106 -0.41 4.37 6.11
N GLN A 107 -0.73 3.07 6.02
CA GLN A 107 -2.03 2.49 6.37
C GLN A 107 -3.18 3.02 5.50
N MET A 108 -2.87 3.49 4.29
CA MET A 108 -3.88 3.89 3.30
C MET A 108 -4.64 2.68 2.77
N GLY A 109 -5.86 2.91 2.27
CA GLY A 109 -6.44 2.05 1.24
C GLY A 109 -5.95 2.50 -0.13
N GLY A 110 -5.87 1.58 -1.09
CA GLY A 110 -5.58 1.96 -2.46
C GLY A 110 -6.17 0.98 -3.46
N LEU A 111 -6.50 1.50 -4.64
CA LEU A 111 -7.01 0.72 -5.77
C LEU A 111 -6.51 1.27 -7.10
N LEU A 112 -6.64 0.43 -8.12
CA LEU A 112 -6.42 0.79 -9.52
C LEU A 112 -7.77 0.90 -10.22
N ILE A 113 -8.03 2.03 -10.87
CA ILE A 113 -9.17 2.24 -11.76
C ILE A 113 -8.58 2.60 -13.12
N GLU A 114 -8.70 1.69 -14.09
CA GLU A 114 -8.05 1.82 -15.39
C GLU A 114 -6.54 2.09 -15.27
N ASP A 115 -6.10 3.31 -15.55
CA ASP A 115 -4.71 3.78 -15.46
C ASP A 115 -4.48 4.73 -14.28
N MET A 116 -5.44 4.85 -13.36
CA MET A 116 -5.35 5.72 -12.20
C MET A 116 -5.18 4.92 -10.91
N ILE A 117 -4.16 5.24 -10.14
CA ILE A 117 -4.04 4.76 -8.76
C ILE A 117 -4.73 5.77 -7.86
N VAL A 118 -5.66 5.27 -7.06
CA VAL A 118 -6.42 6.06 -6.11
C VAL A 118 -6.07 5.58 -4.71
N LEU A 119 -5.58 6.48 -3.86
CA LEU A 119 -5.30 6.23 -2.45
C LEU A 119 -6.32 6.97 -1.60
N VAL A 120 -6.81 6.32 -0.54
CA VAL A 120 -7.79 6.90 0.38
C VAL A 120 -7.29 6.76 1.82
N GLY A 121 -7.28 7.89 2.52
CA GLY A 121 -6.95 7.97 3.94
C GLY A 121 -5.50 7.66 4.28
N GLY A 122 -5.29 7.03 5.43
CA GLY A 122 -3.97 6.76 5.99
C GLY A 122 -3.52 7.84 6.97
N SER A 123 -2.40 7.62 7.64
CA SER A 123 -1.82 8.54 8.62
C SER A 123 -0.52 9.10 8.08
N GLN A 124 -0.16 10.33 8.46
CA GLN A 124 1.11 10.97 8.09
C GLN A 124 2.25 10.64 9.07
N SER A 125 1.92 10.21 10.28
CA SER A 125 2.86 9.69 11.29
C SER A 125 2.18 8.67 12.19
N ALA A 126 2.98 7.99 13.03
CA ALA A 126 2.47 7.01 13.99
C ALA A 126 1.47 7.59 15.02
N THR A 127 1.50 8.91 15.24
CA THR A 127 0.65 9.62 16.21
C THR A 127 -0.42 10.50 15.56
N SER A 128 -0.38 10.70 14.24
CA SER A 128 -1.38 11.52 13.55
C SER A 128 -2.71 10.80 13.39
N VAL A 129 -3.79 11.57 13.34
CA VAL A 129 -5.11 11.10 12.90
C VAL A 129 -5.08 10.73 11.42
N SER A 130 -6.00 9.86 11.01
CA SER A 130 -6.17 9.49 9.60
C SER A 130 -6.65 10.70 8.79
N ILE A 131 -6.06 10.92 7.62
CA ILE A 131 -6.48 11.97 6.69
C ILE A 131 -7.79 11.57 5.98
N ARG A 132 -8.55 12.58 5.50
CA ARG A 132 -9.81 12.36 4.75
C ARG A 132 -9.68 12.69 3.26
N THR A 133 -8.46 12.71 2.78
CA THR A 133 -8.12 13.09 1.42
C THR A 133 -7.93 11.85 0.56
N CYS A 134 -8.25 12.00 -0.73
CA CYS A 134 -7.87 11.06 -1.76
C CYS A 134 -6.67 11.60 -2.54
N LEU A 135 -5.68 10.75 -2.81
CA LEU A 135 -4.57 11.05 -3.71
C LEU A 135 -4.70 10.20 -4.96
N ILE A 136 -4.60 10.83 -6.12
CA ILE A 136 -4.73 10.17 -7.43
C ILE A 136 -3.43 10.33 -8.20
N LEU A 137 -2.92 9.24 -8.77
CA LEU A 137 -1.81 9.25 -9.70
C LEU A 137 -2.28 8.70 -11.04
N ASP A 138 -2.18 9.51 -12.09
CA ASP A 138 -2.40 9.08 -13.47
C ASP A 138 -1.13 8.41 -14.01
N LEU A 139 -1.20 7.10 -14.27
CA LEU A 139 -0.09 6.30 -14.79
C LEU A 139 0.24 6.61 -16.25
N LYS A 140 -0.65 7.29 -16.99
CA LYS A 140 -0.37 7.81 -18.33
C LYS A 140 0.35 9.16 -18.30
N ASN A 141 0.28 9.89 -17.19
CA ASN A 141 0.89 11.21 -17.03
C ASN A 141 1.63 11.37 -15.69
N LEU A 142 2.69 10.58 -15.49
CA LEU A 142 3.50 10.62 -14.27
C LEU A 142 4.11 12.01 -13.98
N LYS A 143 4.28 12.86 -15.01
CA LYS A 143 4.81 14.23 -14.83
C LYS A 143 3.87 15.14 -14.05
N ALA A 144 2.56 14.90 -14.12
CA ALA A 144 1.58 15.63 -13.32
C ALA A 144 1.67 15.28 -11.82
N GLY A 145 2.33 14.18 -11.47
CA GLY A 145 2.47 13.72 -10.09
C GLY A 145 1.14 13.37 -9.44
N TRP A 146 1.14 13.33 -8.11
CA TRP A 146 -0.04 13.04 -7.32
C TRP A 146 -0.95 14.25 -7.22
N GLN A 147 -2.24 14.06 -7.52
CA GLN A 147 -3.28 15.06 -7.41
C GLN A 147 -4.14 14.78 -6.18
N GLN A 148 -4.42 15.82 -5.39
CA GLN A 148 -5.29 15.73 -4.24
C GLN A 148 -6.76 15.95 -4.64
N ASN A 149 -7.64 15.07 -4.21
CA ASN A 149 -9.08 15.24 -4.33
C ASN A 149 -9.77 15.14 -2.95
N ASP A 150 -10.63 16.11 -2.66
CA ASP A 150 -11.35 16.28 -1.41
C ASP A 150 -12.74 15.64 -1.37
N THR A 151 -13.16 14.91 -2.43
CA THR A 151 -14.49 14.27 -2.51
C THR A 151 -14.86 13.42 -1.28
N PHE A 152 -13.88 12.84 -0.58
CA PHE A 152 -14.10 11.95 0.57
C PHE A 152 -14.09 12.65 1.95
N ARG A 153 -14.08 13.98 2.02
CA ARG A 153 -14.12 14.73 3.30
C ARG A 153 -15.30 14.37 4.20
N ALA A 154 -16.39 13.83 3.64
CA ALA A 154 -17.60 13.43 4.38
C ALA A 154 -17.53 12.04 5.06
N LEU A 155 -16.49 11.23 4.85
CA LEU A 155 -16.39 9.89 5.47
C LEU A 155 -15.93 9.96 6.95
N PRO A 156 -16.43 9.09 7.85
CA PRO A 156 -15.94 8.96 9.23
C PRO A 156 -14.45 8.54 9.31
N GLU A 157 -13.83 8.72 10.48
CA GLU A 157 -12.40 8.48 10.70
C GLU A 157 -12.07 6.98 10.66
N PHE A 158 -11.56 6.45 9.54
CA PHE A 158 -11.07 5.08 9.51
C PHE A 158 -9.54 5.06 9.44
N SER A 159 -8.94 4.25 10.30
CA SER A 159 -7.49 4.10 10.47
C SER A 159 -6.85 3.12 9.48
N ARG A 160 -7.65 2.29 8.83
CA ARG A 160 -7.23 1.27 7.85
C ARG A 160 -8.38 0.98 6.91
N PHE A 161 -8.10 0.91 5.63
CA PHE A 161 -9.07 0.49 4.62
C PHE A 161 -8.57 -0.77 3.91
N VAL A 162 -9.44 -1.77 3.75
CA VAL A 162 -9.25 -2.79 2.70
C VAL A 162 -10.15 -2.40 1.55
N VAL A 163 -9.58 -2.22 0.36
CA VAL A 163 -10.35 -1.93 -0.84
C VAL A 163 -10.58 -3.22 -1.60
N PHE A 164 -11.84 -3.58 -1.84
CA PHE A 164 -12.20 -4.64 -2.78
C PHE A 164 -12.98 -4.05 -3.94
N THR A 165 -12.63 -4.45 -5.16
CA THR A 165 -13.41 -4.13 -6.37
C THR A 165 -14.05 -5.41 -6.88
N MET A 166 -15.39 -5.48 -6.89
CA MET A 166 -16.16 -6.45 -7.67
C MET A 166 -17.10 -5.66 -8.57
N GLU A 167 -17.00 -5.86 -9.89
CA GLU A 167 -17.95 -5.36 -10.90
C GLU A 167 -18.50 -3.95 -10.60
N MET A 168 -17.61 -2.95 -10.60
CA MET A 168 -17.88 -1.52 -10.37
C MET A 168 -18.26 -1.08 -8.94
N VAL A 169 -18.22 -1.97 -7.96
CA VAL A 169 -18.39 -1.61 -6.54
C VAL A 169 -17.05 -1.64 -5.84
N THR A 170 -16.61 -0.47 -5.36
CA THR A 170 -15.43 -0.34 -4.49
C THR A 170 -15.87 -0.38 -3.04
N CYS A 171 -15.58 -1.47 -2.33
CA CYS A 171 -15.82 -1.60 -0.90
C CYS A 171 -14.61 -1.15 -0.10
N LEU A 172 -14.73 -0.05 0.64
CA LEU A 172 -13.78 0.39 1.66
C LEU A 172 -14.15 -0.25 3.00
N VAL A 173 -13.34 -1.21 3.47
CA VAL A 173 -13.53 -1.85 4.78
C VAL A 173 -12.63 -1.18 5.82
N GLY A 174 -13.24 -0.34 6.66
CA GLY A 174 -12.56 0.53 7.61
C GLY A 174 -12.41 -0.07 9.02
N LYS A 175 -11.26 0.11 9.70
CA LYS A 175 -11.15 -0.05 11.17
C LYS A 175 -11.12 1.30 11.87
N HIS A 176 -11.94 1.53 12.89
CA HIS A 176 -11.85 2.69 13.79
C HIS A 176 -11.29 2.28 15.17
N ARG A 177 -10.51 3.16 15.82
CA ARG A 177 -10.19 3.07 17.25
C ARG A 177 -11.07 4.10 17.96
N GLY A 178 -12.25 3.67 18.43
CA GLY A 178 -13.08 4.49 19.30
C GLY A 178 -12.50 4.59 20.72
N SER A 179 -12.94 5.58 21.48
CA SER A 179 -12.54 5.89 22.87
C SER A 179 -12.99 4.87 23.93
N MET A 180 -13.32 3.64 23.55
CA MET A 180 -13.67 2.56 24.48
C MET A 180 -12.71 1.38 24.37
N PRO A 181 -12.23 0.82 25.50
CA PRO A 181 -11.35 -0.33 25.48
C PRO A 181 -12.18 -1.54 25.01
N LYS A 182 -11.91 -2.04 23.80
CA LYS A 182 -12.42 -3.29 23.19
C LYS A 182 -13.68 -3.21 22.30
N ALA A 183 -13.84 -2.16 21.48
CA ALA A 183 -14.74 -2.24 20.32
C ALA A 183 -13.96 -2.10 19.00
N ILE A 184 -14.12 -3.08 18.10
CA ILE A 184 -13.70 -3.03 16.70
C ILE A 184 -14.97 -2.84 15.88
N SER A 185 -15.12 -1.68 15.23
CA SER A 185 -16.17 -1.50 14.22
C SER A 185 -15.60 -1.78 12.83
N ILE A 186 -16.37 -2.51 12.03
CA ILE A 186 -16.12 -2.76 10.61
C ILE A 186 -17.22 -1.98 9.87
N GLY A 187 -16.83 -0.97 9.09
CA GLY A 187 -17.72 -0.27 8.17
C GLY A 187 -17.41 -0.68 6.74
N ILE A 188 -18.44 -0.96 5.93
CA ILE A 188 -18.31 -1.18 4.48
C ILE A 188 -18.89 0.07 3.80
N PHE A 189 -18.06 0.78 3.02
CA PHE A 189 -18.52 1.86 2.16
C PHE A 189 -18.39 1.44 0.71
N CYS A 190 -19.49 1.46 -0.04
CA CYS A 190 -19.50 1.22 -1.47
C CYS A 190 -19.41 2.56 -2.20
N TRP A 191 -18.39 2.75 -3.02
CA TRP A 191 -18.30 3.89 -3.94
C TRP A 191 -18.42 3.42 -5.39
N MET A 192 -19.26 4.11 -6.16
CA MET A 192 -19.35 4.00 -7.61
C MET A 192 -18.71 5.25 -8.23
N PRO A 193 -17.69 5.11 -9.09
CA PRO A 193 -17.24 6.23 -9.91
C PRO A 193 -18.38 6.70 -10.80
N THR A 194 -18.78 7.96 -10.68
CA THR A 194 -19.53 8.61 -11.75
C THR A 194 -18.62 8.73 -12.95
N THR A 195 -19.05 8.22 -14.10
CA THR A 195 -18.35 8.26 -15.39
C THR A 195 -17.70 9.63 -15.62
N PHE A 196 -16.37 9.67 -15.77
CA PHE A 196 -15.71 10.83 -16.36
C PHE A 196 -16.01 10.76 -17.86
N SER A 197 -16.88 11.66 -18.34
CA SER A 197 -17.14 11.88 -19.76
C SER A 197 -16.02 12.66 -20.41
#